data_AF-A0A838U1X1-F1
#
_entry.id   AF-A0A838U1X1-F1
#
_cell.length_a   1.000
_cell.length_b   1.000
_cell.length_c   1.000
_cell.angle_alpha   90.00
_cell.angle_beta   90.00
_cell.angle_gamma   90.00
#
_symmetry.space_group_name_H-M   'P 1'
#
loop_
_entity.id
_entity.type
_entity.pdbx_description
1 polymer ?
#
loop_
_entity_poly.entity_id
_entity_poly.type
_entity_poly.pdbx_seq_one_letter_code
_entity_poly.pdbx_strand_id
1 'polypeptide(L)'
;MNNVLVDQSLGLKKRVQDDHYRIDEIYRVGVEVEACLLDDKALPVNAHPLINELCSKYDVDSEYGKCQFEIRTDPISMHNLSSINSFFEEFLDFLSLSINKVYKNRHVVPVFLGGNPSPEIFKRKFVTRKERYLHLYNDQKKIPDVELEGQKFKARNIATAI
;
A
#
# COMPACT_ATOMS: atom_id res chain seq x y z
N MET A 1 22.71 -49.79 -3.43
CA MET A 1 21.82 -48.78 -2.83
C MET A 1 22.09 -47.47 -3.54
N ASN A 2 21.33 -47.17 -4.58
CA ASN A 2 21.49 -45.91 -5.30
C ASN A 2 20.12 -45.39 -5.75
N ASN A 3 19.98 -44.08 -5.63
CA ASN A 3 19.24 -43.20 -6.51
C ASN A 3 17.76 -42.87 -6.30
N VAL A 4 17.05 -43.34 -5.26
CA VAL A 4 15.69 -42.80 -5.03
C VAL A 4 15.73 -41.29 -4.70
N LEU A 5 16.69 -40.86 -3.87
CA LEU A 5 16.87 -39.44 -3.53
C LEU A 5 17.49 -38.62 -4.69
N VAL A 6 18.35 -39.25 -5.50
CA VAL A 6 18.97 -38.61 -6.67
C VAL A 6 17.94 -38.42 -7.78
N ASP A 7 17.06 -39.40 -8.01
CA ASP A 7 15.97 -39.31 -8.99
C ASP A 7 14.90 -38.30 -8.57
N GLN A 8 14.59 -38.21 -7.27
CA GLN A 8 13.70 -37.16 -6.75
C GLN A 8 14.30 -35.76 -6.93
N SER A 9 15.59 -35.60 -6.64
CA SER A 9 16.32 -34.33 -6.83
C SER A 9 16.39 -33.93 -8.30
N LEU A 10 16.73 -34.85 -9.20
CA LEU A 10 16.74 -34.62 -10.64
C LEU A 10 15.35 -34.30 -11.19
N GLY A 11 14.31 -34.99 -10.70
CA GLY A 11 12.92 -34.72 -11.06
C GLY A 11 12.43 -33.36 -10.57
N LEU A 12 12.83 -32.91 -9.37
CA LEU A 12 12.56 -31.54 -8.89
C LEU A 12 13.30 -30.50 -9.74
N LYS A 13 14.59 -30.72 -10.00
CA LYS A 13 15.42 -29.81 -10.80
C LYS A 13 14.85 -29.66 -12.21
N LYS A 14 14.44 -30.77 -12.84
CA LYS A 14 13.80 -30.76 -14.15
C LYS A 14 12.45 -30.02 -14.13
N ARG A 15 11.61 -30.24 -13.11
CA ARG A 15 10.34 -29.49 -12.97
C ARG A 15 10.54 -27.99 -12.83
N VAL A 16 11.53 -27.54 -12.05
CA VAL A 16 11.88 -26.12 -11.93
C VAL A 16 12.43 -25.58 -13.25
N GLN A 17 13.25 -26.36 -13.95
CA GLN A 17 13.76 -26.03 -15.28
C GLN A 17 12.70 -26.07 -16.38
N ASP A 18 11.59 -26.77 -16.18
CA ASP A 18 10.49 -26.83 -17.15
C ASP A 18 9.38 -25.80 -16.80
N ASP A 19 9.41 -25.23 -15.59
CA ASP A 19 8.41 -24.28 -15.08
C ASP A 19 8.38 -22.98 -15.90
N HIS A 20 9.52 -22.53 -16.44
CA HIS A 20 9.56 -21.33 -17.30
C HIS A 20 8.93 -21.55 -18.69
N TYR A 21 8.70 -22.80 -19.10
CA TYR A 21 7.93 -23.13 -20.31
C TYR A 21 6.43 -23.24 -20.04
N ARG A 22 6.02 -23.20 -18.78
CA ARG A 22 4.62 -23.29 -18.39
C ARG A 22 3.96 -21.93 -18.61
N ILE A 23 3.29 -21.79 -19.75
CA ILE A 23 2.29 -20.73 -19.94
C ILE A 23 1.08 -21.14 -19.11
N ASP A 24 1.06 -20.78 -17.82
CA ASP A 24 -0.13 -21.02 -17.01
C ASP A 24 -1.14 -19.90 -17.28
N GLU A 25 -2.13 -20.18 -18.13
CA GLU A 25 -3.22 -19.27 -18.49
C GLU A 25 -4.02 -18.78 -17.27
N ILE A 26 -3.83 -19.41 -16.11
CA ILE A 26 -4.43 -19.01 -14.84
C ILE A 26 -3.66 -17.92 -14.11
N TYR A 27 -2.40 -17.62 -14.46
CA TYR A 27 -1.64 -16.58 -13.76
C TYR A 27 -2.30 -15.22 -13.98
N ARG A 28 -2.70 -14.62 -12.87
CA ARG A 28 -3.27 -13.29 -12.81
C ARG A 28 -2.33 -12.32 -12.12
N VAL A 29 -2.47 -11.05 -12.45
CA VAL A 29 -1.74 -9.95 -11.85
C VAL A 29 -2.74 -8.89 -11.40
N GLY A 30 -2.54 -8.40 -10.19
CA GLY A 30 -3.18 -7.21 -9.65
C GLY A 30 -2.09 -6.25 -9.18
N VAL A 31 -2.40 -4.96 -9.15
CA VAL A 31 -1.50 -3.92 -8.66
C VAL A 31 -2.16 -3.21 -7.50
N GLU A 32 -1.36 -2.97 -6.47
CA GLU A 32 -1.75 -2.19 -5.30
C GLU A 32 -0.86 -0.94 -5.26
N VAL A 33 -1.46 0.21 -5.00
CA VAL A 33 -0.74 1.47 -4.88
C VAL A 33 -1.20 2.17 -3.60
N GLU A 34 -0.24 2.52 -2.75
CA GLU A 34 -0.46 3.33 -1.57
C GLU A 34 -0.13 4.80 -1.85
N ALA A 35 -0.90 5.68 -1.23
CA ALA A 35 -0.64 7.12 -1.24
C ALA A 35 -0.90 7.74 0.13
N CYS A 36 -0.16 8.81 0.43
CA CYS A 36 -0.42 9.66 1.58
C CYS A 36 -0.96 11.02 1.15
N LEU A 37 -1.94 11.57 1.89
CA LEU A 37 -2.46 12.91 1.66
C LEU A 37 -1.70 13.94 2.48
N LEU A 38 -1.20 14.98 1.82
CA LEU A 38 -0.54 16.12 2.43
C LEU A 38 -1.24 17.43 2.04
N ASP A 39 -1.14 18.46 2.89
CA ASP A 39 -1.51 19.82 2.51
C ASP A 39 -0.33 20.62 1.92
N ASP A 40 -0.56 21.90 1.59
CA ASP A 40 0.44 22.84 1.07
C ASP A 40 1.63 23.09 2.00
N LYS A 41 1.56 22.64 3.26
CA LYS A 41 2.64 22.71 4.25
C LYS A 41 3.25 21.35 4.54
N ALA A 42 3.00 20.37 3.68
CA ALA A 42 3.43 18.98 3.84
C ALA A 42 2.91 18.34 5.15
N LEU A 43 1.79 18.82 5.71
CA LEU A 43 1.18 18.23 6.89
C LEU A 43 0.25 17.08 6.50
N PRO A 44 0.28 15.94 7.21
CA PRO A 44 -0.62 14.82 6.96
C PRO A 44 -2.10 15.21 7.10
N VAL A 45 -2.90 14.85 6.09
CA VAL A 45 -4.35 15.10 6.04
C VAL A 45 -5.11 13.79 6.23
N ASN A 46 -6.19 13.79 7.01
CA ASN A 46 -7.02 12.59 7.20
C ASN A 46 -7.61 12.10 5.87
N ALA A 47 -7.27 10.88 5.45
CA ALA A 47 -7.71 10.28 4.19
C ALA A 47 -9.12 9.67 4.24
N HIS A 48 -9.66 9.42 5.43
CA HIS A 48 -10.97 8.75 5.58
C HIS A 48 -12.12 9.38 4.75
N PRO A 49 -12.28 10.72 4.70
CA PRO A 49 -13.31 11.33 3.85
C PRO A 49 -13.12 11.06 2.35
N LEU A 50 -11.87 11.03 1.87
CA LEU A 50 -11.55 10.73 0.48
C LEU A 50 -11.81 9.25 0.17
N ILE A 51 -11.40 8.35 1.06
CA ILE A 51 -11.65 6.91 0.92
C ILE A 51 -13.15 6.66 0.71
N ASN A 52 -14.01 7.24 1.54
CA ASN A 52 -15.46 7.08 1.41
C ASN A 52 -16.01 7.55 0.05
N GLU A 53 -15.40 8.58 -0.57
CA GLU A 53 -15.76 9.02 -1.92
C GLU A 53 -15.27 8.03 -2.99
N LEU A 54 -14.01 7.57 -2.88
CA LEU A 54 -13.38 6.69 -3.85
C LEU A 54 -14.00 5.27 -3.86
N CYS A 55 -14.41 4.75 -2.71
CA CYS A 55 -15.07 3.44 -2.57
C CYS A 55 -16.38 3.32 -3.36
N SER A 56 -16.94 4.43 -3.85
CA SER A 56 -18.11 4.39 -4.73
C SER A 56 -17.82 3.80 -6.11
N LYS A 57 -16.55 3.82 -6.56
CA LYS A 57 -16.12 3.35 -7.88
C LYS A 57 -14.97 2.33 -7.83
N TYR A 58 -14.10 2.41 -6.83
CA TYR A 58 -12.85 1.64 -6.80
C TYR A 58 -12.68 0.86 -5.50
N ASP A 59 -11.89 -0.23 -5.53
CA ASP A 59 -11.48 -0.93 -4.30
C ASP A 59 -10.37 -0.14 -3.60
N VAL A 60 -10.80 0.74 -2.70
CA VAL A 60 -9.93 1.60 -1.89
C VAL A 60 -10.13 1.26 -0.44
N ASP A 61 -9.03 1.21 0.30
CA ASP A 61 -9.07 1.01 1.74
C ASP A 61 -8.11 1.94 2.50
N SER A 62 -8.33 2.01 3.81
CA SER A 62 -7.48 2.74 4.73
C SER A 62 -6.28 1.94 5.15
N GLU A 63 -5.14 2.64 5.18
CA GLU A 63 -3.87 2.09 5.60
C GLU A 63 -3.53 2.41 7.06
N TYR A 64 -2.39 1.90 7.55
CA TYR A 64 -2.00 2.06 8.95
C TYR A 64 -2.01 3.52 9.40
N GLY A 65 -1.42 4.40 8.61
CA GLY A 65 -1.46 5.85 8.81
C GLY A 65 -2.78 6.46 8.38
N LYS A 66 -3.31 7.37 9.20
CA LYS A 66 -4.60 8.04 8.99
C LYS A 66 -4.65 8.92 7.72
N CYS A 67 -3.50 9.28 7.15
CA CYS A 67 -3.40 10.01 5.88
C CYS A 67 -3.23 9.10 4.69
N GLN A 68 -3.13 7.79 4.91
CA GLN A 68 -2.84 6.85 3.86
C GLN A 68 -4.11 6.15 3.39
N PHE A 69 -4.11 5.85 2.11
CA PHE A 69 -5.07 4.97 1.49
C PHE A 69 -4.36 4.10 0.46
N GLU A 70 -4.95 2.94 0.19
CA GLU A 70 -4.50 1.98 -0.80
C GLU A 70 -5.59 1.82 -1.85
N ILE A 71 -5.18 1.74 -3.12
CA ILE A 71 -6.04 1.39 -4.26
C ILE A 71 -5.57 0.05 -4.82
N ARG A 72 -6.51 -0.87 -5.07
CA ARG A 72 -6.23 -2.21 -5.62
C ARG A 72 -6.94 -2.41 -6.95
N THR A 73 -6.26 -3.05 -7.90
CA THR A 73 -6.89 -3.51 -9.15
C THR A 73 -7.41 -4.94 -8.99
N ASP A 74 -8.43 -5.29 -9.77
CA ASP A 74 -8.82 -6.70 -9.92
C ASP A 74 -7.67 -7.53 -10.50
N PRO A 75 -7.61 -8.84 -10.18
CA PRO A 75 -6.65 -9.76 -10.79
C PRO A 75 -6.98 -9.97 -12.28
N ILE A 76 -6.13 -9.47 -13.17
CA ILE A 76 -6.29 -9.58 -14.63
C ILE A 76 -5.32 -10.61 -15.24
N SER A 77 -5.55 -11.01 -16.49
CA SER A 77 -4.60 -11.86 -17.21
C SER A 77 -3.28 -11.12 -17.47
N MET A 78 -2.16 -11.84 -17.39
CA MET A 78 -0.83 -11.36 -17.81
C MET A 78 -0.78 -10.90 -19.29
N HIS A 79 -1.76 -11.29 -20.12
CA HIS A 79 -1.87 -10.82 -21.51
C HIS A 79 -2.55 -9.45 -21.65
N ASN A 80 -3.12 -8.90 -20.57
CA ASN A 80 -3.88 -7.66 -20.60
C ASN A 80 -3.24 -6.55 -19.75
N LEU A 81 -1.92 -6.56 -19.56
CA LEU A 81 -1.22 -5.58 -18.71
C LEU A 81 -1.51 -4.12 -19.07
N SER A 82 -1.81 -3.83 -20.34
CA SER A 82 -2.20 -2.47 -20.77
C SER A 82 -3.45 -1.95 -20.08
N SER A 83 -4.39 -2.81 -19.66
CA SER A 83 -5.60 -2.37 -18.96
C SER A 83 -5.31 -1.82 -17.56
N ILE A 84 -4.19 -2.18 -16.94
CA ILE A 84 -3.75 -1.60 -15.66
C ILE A 84 -3.45 -0.11 -15.84
N ASN A 85 -2.78 0.27 -16.93
CA ASN A 85 -2.50 1.67 -17.20
C ASN A 85 -3.79 2.46 -17.41
N SER A 86 -4.72 1.94 -18.22
CA SER A 86 -6.03 2.59 -18.43
C SER A 86 -6.81 2.74 -17.12
N PHE A 87 -6.77 1.72 -16.25
CA PHE A 87 -7.37 1.81 -14.92
C PHE A 87 -6.77 2.97 -14.10
N PHE A 88 -5.44 3.09 -14.06
CA PHE A 88 -4.80 4.15 -13.26
C PHE A 88 -4.99 5.54 -13.86
N GLU A 89 -5.04 5.70 -15.18
CA GLU A 89 -5.38 6.97 -15.82
C GLU A 89 -6.79 7.43 -15.39
N GLU A 90 -7.79 6.56 -15.49
CA GLU A 90 -9.16 6.85 -15.05
C GLU A 90 -9.26 7.09 -13.53
N PHE A 91 -8.47 6.35 -12.75
CA PHE A 91 -8.40 6.51 -11.31
C PHE A 91 -7.84 7.89 -10.94
N LEU A 92 -6.76 8.34 -11.58
CA LEU A 92 -6.13 9.62 -11.30
C LEU A 92 -7.06 10.80 -11.64
N ASP A 93 -7.80 10.70 -12.74
CA ASP A 93 -8.82 11.70 -13.10
C ASP A 93 -9.92 11.78 -12.03
N PHE A 94 -10.45 10.62 -11.62
CA PHE A 94 -11.49 10.57 -10.59
C PHE A 94 -10.95 11.01 -9.21
N LEU A 95 -9.71 10.67 -8.88
CA LEU A 95 -9.03 11.06 -7.65
C LEU A 95 -8.92 12.58 -7.56
N SER A 96 -8.49 13.24 -8.63
CA SER A 96 -8.39 14.70 -8.70
C SER A 96 -9.74 15.39 -8.43
N LEU A 97 -10.80 14.91 -9.08
CA LEU A 97 -12.17 15.41 -8.85
C LEU A 97 -12.64 15.16 -7.41
N SER A 98 -12.36 13.97 -6.87
CA SER A 98 -12.74 13.56 -5.52
C SER A 98 -12.05 14.40 -4.45
N ILE A 99 -10.75 14.68 -4.60
CA ILE A 99 -9.99 15.55 -3.69
C ILE A 99 -10.59 16.96 -3.66
N ASN A 100 -10.86 17.53 -4.83
CA ASN A 100 -11.48 18.86 -4.93
C ASN A 100 -12.87 18.89 -4.28
N LYS A 101 -13.66 17.83 -4.47
CA LYS A 101 -15.00 17.69 -3.88
C LYS A 101 -14.97 17.56 -2.36
N VAL A 102 -14.06 16.76 -1.82
CA VAL A 102 -13.99 16.39 -0.40
C VAL A 102 -13.33 17.49 0.44
N TYR A 103 -12.22 18.06 -0.03
CA TYR A 103 -11.39 18.96 0.77
C TYR A 103 -11.54 20.45 0.46
N LYS A 104 -12.47 20.82 -0.44
CA LYS A 104 -12.95 22.19 -0.78
C LYS A 104 -12.14 23.35 -0.15
N ASN A 105 -11.53 24.18 -0.99
CA ASN A 105 -10.73 25.35 -0.59
C ASN A 105 -9.47 25.01 0.22
N ARG A 106 -9.10 23.73 0.34
CA ARG A 106 -7.79 23.29 0.84
C ARG A 106 -7.02 22.66 -0.30
N HIS A 107 -5.76 23.06 -0.42
CA HIS A 107 -4.83 22.41 -1.32
C HIS A 107 -4.38 21.11 -0.65
N VAL A 108 -4.88 19.97 -1.14
CA VAL A 108 -4.53 18.63 -0.67
C VAL A 108 -3.97 17.85 -1.86
N VAL A 109 -2.81 17.21 -1.67
CA VAL A 109 -2.10 16.50 -2.71
C VAL A 109 -1.94 15.03 -2.29
N PRO A 110 -2.30 14.07 -3.14
CA PRO A 110 -1.93 12.69 -2.94
C PRO A 110 -0.48 12.49 -3.38
N VAL A 111 0.33 11.91 -2.50
CA VAL A 111 1.72 11.59 -2.79
C VAL A 111 1.90 10.08 -2.74
N PHE A 112 2.20 9.49 -3.91
CA PHE A 112 2.41 8.07 -4.14
C PHE A 112 3.85 7.70 -3.83
N LEU A 113 4.07 6.95 -2.74
CA LEU A 113 5.41 6.73 -2.16
C LEU A 113 5.42 5.40 -1.40
N GLY A 114 6.56 4.70 -1.37
CA GLY A 114 6.81 3.58 -0.45
C GLY A 114 7.15 4.02 0.98
N GLY A 115 6.71 5.21 1.41
CA GLY A 115 7.06 5.77 2.71
C GLY A 115 6.53 7.19 2.89
N ASN A 116 5.97 7.50 4.05
CA ASN A 116 5.42 8.84 4.30
C ASN A 116 6.56 9.86 4.41
N PRO A 117 6.55 10.97 3.64
CA PRO A 117 7.69 11.87 3.56
C PRO A 117 7.64 12.96 4.63
N SER A 118 6.53 13.07 5.37
CA SER A 118 6.32 14.15 6.32
C SER A 118 6.99 13.84 7.67
N PRO A 119 7.92 14.67 8.16
CA PRO A 119 8.51 14.49 9.49
C PRO A 119 7.49 14.67 10.62
N GLU A 120 6.32 15.24 10.31
CA GLU A 120 5.22 15.42 11.27
C GLU A 120 4.47 14.12 11.57
N ILE A 121 4.62 13.07 10.74
CA ILE A 121 3.96 11.79 11.00
C ILE A 121 4.40 11.17 12.32
N PHE A 122 5.66 11.40 12.71
CA PHE A 122 6.24 10.84 13.93
C PHE A 122 5.81 11.58 15.20
N LYS A 123 5.27 12.80 15.07
CA LYS A 123 5.07 13.72 16.20
C LYS A 123 3.73 13.52 16.89
N ARG A 124 2.75 12.85 16.27
CA ARG A 124 1.40 12.67 16.81
C ARG A 124 0.88 11.26 16.54
N LYS A 125 -0.12 10.82 17.32
CA LYS A 125 -0.84 9.57 17.02
C LYS A 125 -1.62 9.76 15.72
N PHE A 126 -1.07 9.27 14.62
CA PHE A 126 -1.65 9.38 13.30
C PHE A 126 -2.07 8.03 12.73
N VAL A 127 -2.67 7.19 13.57
CA VAL A 127 -3.09 5.83 13.23
C VAL A 127 -4.58 5.77 12.88
N THR A 128 -4.91 5.03 11.84
CA THR A 128 -6.28 4.74 11.40
C THR A 128 -7.04 3.95 12.48
N ARG A 129 -8.36 4.18 12.61
CA ARG A 129 -9.21 3.56 13.64
C ARG A 129 -9.74 2.16 13.27
N LYS A 130 -8.96 1.36 12.53
CA LYS A 130 -9.27 -0.06 12.31
C LYS A 130 -8.77 -0.89 13.48
N GLU A 131 -9.54 -1.89 13.87
CA GLU A 131 -9.23 -2.75 15.03
C GLU A 131 -7.82 -3.36 14.92
N ARG A 132 -7.49 -3.96 13.76
CA ARG A 132 -6.15 -4.50 13.46
C ARG A 132 -5.03 -3.49 13.73
N TYR A 133 -5.20 -2.25 13.26
CA TYR A 133 -4.20 -1.19 13.43
C TYR A 133 -4.12 -0.66 14.86
N LEU A 134 -5.22 -0.68 15.60
CA LEU A 134 -5.21 -0.36 17.03
C LEU A 134 -4.50 -1.44 17.85
N HIS A 135 -4.63 -2.72 17.48
CA HIS A 135 -3.83 -3.80 18.07
C HIS A 135 -2.35 -3.63 17.78
N LEU A 136 -1.97 -3.41 16.51
CA LEU A 136 -0.58 -3.14 16.15
C LEU A 136 0.00 -1.93 16.90
N TYR A 137 -0.74 -0.83 17.00
CA TYR A 137 -0.36 0.34 17.79
C TYR A 137 -0.09 0.00 19.26
N ASN A 138 -0.90 -0.89 19.84
CA ASN A 138 -0.73 -1.32 21.23
C ASN A 138 0.50 -2.21 21.40
N ASP A 139 0.77 -3.12 20.47
CA ASP A 139 1.97 -3.94 20.52
C ASP A 139 3.25 -3.10 20.34
N GLN A 140 3.22 -2.09 19.47
CA GLN A 140 4.32 -1.15 19.30
C GLN A 140 4.62 -0.30 20.55
N LYS A 141 3.73 -0.26 21.57
CA LYS A 141 4.04 0.39 22.86
C LYS A 141 5.12 -0.34 23.65
N LYS A 142 5.32 -1.64 23.38
CA LYS A 142 6.32 -2.48 24.05
C LYS A 142 7.71 -2.30 23.44
N ILE A 143 7.78 -1.71 22.24
CA ILE A 143 9.02 -1.47 21.52
C ILE A 143 9.67 -0.19 22.09
N PRO A 144 11.00 -0.20 22.31
CA PRO A 144 11.74 0.99 22.70
C PRO A 144 11.56 2.15 21.71
N ASP A 145 11.91 3.36 22.14
CA ASP A 145 11.93 4.52 21.25
C ASP A 145 12.94 4.29 20.12
N VAL A 146 12.53 4.65 18.90
CA VAL A 146 13.37 4.58 17.71
C VAL A 146 14.11 5.90 17.55
N GLU A 147 15.41 5.84 17.31
CA GLU A 147 16.22 7.02 17.06
C GLU A 147 16.46 7.18 15.55
N LEU A 148 16.09 8.33 15.00
CA LEU A 148 16.34 8.70 13.61
C LEU A 148 16.96 10.10 13.61
N GLU A 149 18.16 10.23 13.02
CA GLU A 149 18.88 11.51 12.92
C GLU A 149 19.03 12.25 14.27
N GLY A 150 19.28 11.51 15.36
CA GLY A 150 19.44 12.07 16.71
C GLY A 150 18.13 12.49 17.39
N GLN A 151 16.97 12.29 16.75
CA GLN A 151 15.66 12.49 17.35
C GLN A 151 15.05 11.15 17.79
N LYS A 152 14.45 11.13 18.98
CA LYS A 152 13.78 9.94 19.52
C LYS A 152 12.29 9.98 19.27
N PHE A 153 11.77 8.92 18.66
CA PHE A 153 10.36 8.75 18.32
C PHE A 153 9.80 7.53 19.02
N LYS A 154 8.57 7.65 19.53
CA LYS A 154 7.84 6.49 20.06
C LYS A 154 7.54 5.56 18.89
N ALA A 155 7.95 4.30 18.94
CA ALA A 155 7.70 3.31 17.88
C ALA A 155 6.21 3.28 17.44
N ARG A 156 5.29 3.35 18.39
CA ARG A 156 3.83 3.41 18.14
C ARG A 156 3.35 4.61 17.32
N ASN A 157 4.12 5.69 17.24
CA ASN A 157 3.77 6.89 16.47
C ASN A 157 4.35 6.84 15.04
N ILE A 158 5.16 5.84 14.72
CA ILE A 158 5.74 5.66 13.40
C ILE A 158 4.69 4.98 12.52
N ALA A 159 3.91 5.80 11.83
CA ALA A 159 2.95 5.34 10.83
C ALA A 159 3.53 5.48 9.41
N THR A 160 4.81 5.15 9.23
CA THR A 160 5.42 5.11 7.90
C THR A 160 4.74 4.02 7.10
N ALA A 161 4.28 4.35 5.88
CA ALA A 161 3.88 3.34 4.89
C ALA A 161 5.03 2.36 4.69
N ILE A 162 4.70 1.15 4.24
CA ILE A 162 5.65 0.18 3.69
C ILE A 162 5.71 0.41 2.18
#